data_AF-A0A2P5XK46-F1
#
_entry.id   AF-A0A2P5XK46-F1
#
_cell.length_a   1.000
_cell.length_b   1.000
_cell.length_c   1.000
_cell.angle_alpha   90.00
_cell.angle_beta   90.00
_cell.angle_gamma   90.00
#
_symmetry.space_group_name_H-M   'P 1'
#
loop_
_entity.id
_entity.type
_entity.pdbx_description
1 polymer ?
#
loop_
_entity_poly.entity_id
_entity_poly.type
_entity_poly.pdbx_seq_one_letter_code
_entity_poly.pdbx_strand_id
1 'polypeptide(L)'
;MAIKIPALGSIYIESCRRHGVAPRTEFLSALFKADVKKSRHELCVLEILLDHVKDVDFHPLLEVTTRIGDSEIEAVDVLNESSCALNGEYALVLIRSIDQKLRIVDLQDLSFGKDFLRYKTAFIMH
;
A
#
# COMPACT_ATOMS: atom_id res chain seq x y z
N MET A 1 -17.47 4.07 12.32
CA MET A 1 -16.61 5.27 12.28
C MET A 1 -15.40 4.91 11.45
N ALA A 2 -15.08 5.69 10.41
CA ALA A 2 -13.90 5.40 9.58
C ALA A 2 -12.61 5.67 10.38
N ILE A 3 -11.59 4.83 10.17
CA ILE A 3 -10.25 5.03 10.74
C ILE A 3 -9.63 6.26 10.07
N LYS A 4 -9.19 7.23 10.87
CA LYS A 4 -8.55 8.42 10.34
C LYS A 4 -7.16 8.13 9.76
N ILE A 5 -6.75 8.87 8.73
CA ILE A 5 -5.44 8.68 8.09
C ILE A 5 -4.26 8.80 9.09
N PRO A 6 -4.24 9.74 10.04
CA PRO A 6 -3.19 9.80 11.07
C PRO A 6 -3.18 8.59 12.01
N ALA A 7 -4.33 7.95 12.22
CA ALA A 7 -4.42 6.73 13.03
C ALA A 7 -3.80 5.53 12.28
N LEU A 8 -3.93 5.44 10.96
CA LEU A 8 -3.22 4.45 10.14
C LEU A 8 -1.70 4.62 10.25
N GLY A 9 -1.20 5.85 10.22
CA GLY A 9 0.23 6.14 10.43
C GLY A 9 0.73 5.68 11.81
N SER A 10 -0.08 5.87 12.85
CA SER A 10 0.24 5.40 14.20
C SER A 10 0.26 3.87 14.30
N ILE A 11 -0.71 3.19 13.66
CA ILE A 11 -0.76 1.72 13.57
C ILE A 11 0.47 1.19 12.84
N TYR A 12 0.86 1.84 11.73
CA TYR A 12 2.06 1.47 10.97
C TYR A 12 3.32 1.53 11.82
N ILE A 13 3.56 2.67 12.48
CA ILE A 13 4.76 2.88 13.32
C ILE A 13 4.81 1.87 14.45
N GLU A 14 3.67 1.61 15.11
CA GLU A 14 3.60 0.62 16.18
C GLU A 14 3.84 -0.81 15.66
N SER A 15 3.35 -1.13 14.46
CA SER A 15 3.63 -2.42 13.83
C SER A 15 5.10 -2.57 13.45
N CYS A 16 5.72 -1.55 12.87
CA CYS A 16 7.16 -1.51 12.60
C CYS A 16 7.98 -1.75 13.87
N ARG A 17 7.61 -1.07 14.96
CA ARG A 17 8.26 -1.24 16.28
C ARG A 17 8.15 -2.67 16.80
N ARG A 18 6.96 -3.29 16.71
CA ARG A 18 6.74 -4.68 17.14
C ARG A 18 7.54 -5.69 16.32
N HIS A 19 7.77 -5.42 15.04
CA HIS A 19 8.53 -6.30 14.15
C HIS A 19 10.03 -5.95 14.10
N GLY A 20 10.49 -4.94 14.84
CA GLY A 20 11.89 -4.54 14.89
C GLY A 20 12.42 -3.93 13.59
N VAL A 21 11.55 -3.33 12.77
CA VAL A 21 11.93 -2.69 11.50
C VAL A 21 11.73 -1.18 11.55
N ALA A 22 12.54 -0.45 10.78
CA ALA A 22 12.42 1.00 10.68
C ALA A 22 11.19 1.36 9.81
N PRO A 23 10.32 2.28 10.25
CA PRO A 23 9.22 2.77 9.41
C PRO A 23 9.76 3.42 8.14
N ARG A 24 9.13 3.12 7.00
CA ARG A 24 9.49 3.75 5.72
C ARG A 24 8.95 5.16 5.65
N THR A 25 9.84 6.12 5.39
CA THR A 25 9.50 7.52 5.22
C THR A 25 8.58 7.75 4.02
N GLU A 26 8.76 6.96 2.95
CA GLU A 26 7.97 7.05 1.72
C GLU A 26 6.50 6.70 1.98
N PHE A 27 6.24 5.64 2.75
CA PHE A 27 4.89 5.24 3.13
C PHE A 27 4.23 6.26 4.07
N LEU A 28 4.96 6.76 5.06
CA LEU A 28 4.47 7.82 5.95
C LEU A 28 4.19 9.14 5.20
N SER A 29 5.02 9.48 4.22
CA SER A 29 4.82 10.64 3.34
C SER A 29 3.57 10.47 2.48
N ALA A 30 3.32 9.27 1.96
CA ALA A 30 2.11 8.98 1.21
C ALA A 30 0.84 9.12 2.07
N LEU A 31 0.86 8.62 3.31
CA LEU A 31 -0.24 8.84 4.27
C LEU A 31 -0.44 10.34 4.56
N PHE A 32 0.63 11.09 4.78
CA PHE A 32 0.55 12.53 5.01
C PHE A 32 -0.03 13.28 3.81
N LYS A 33 0.38 12.94 2.59
CA LYS A 33 -0.19 13.51 1.36
C LYS A 33 -1.70 13.21 1.25
N ALA A 34 -2.12 11.99 1.57
CA ALA A 34 -3.53 11.62 1.57
C ALA A 34 -4.33 12.40 2.63
N ASP A 35 -3.78 12.62 3.82
CA ASP A 35 -4.38 13.43 4.89
C ASP A 35 -4.55 14.90 4.48
N VAL A 36 -3.56 15.47 3.81
CA VAL A 36 -3.63 16.83 3.27
C VAL A 36 -4.73 16.94 2.19
N LYS A 37 -4.81 15.98 1.26
CA LYS A 37 -5.87 15.92 0.26
C LYS A 37 -7.25 15.81 0.91
N LYS A 38 -7.38 14.97 1.95
CA LYS A 38 -8.62 14.82 2.73
C LYS A 38 -9.08 16.13 3.35
N SER A 39 -8.15 16.85 3.98
CA SER A 39 -8.42 18.14 4.61
C SER A 39 -8.85 19.22 3.61
N ARG A 40 -8.44 19.07 2.34
CA ARG A 40 -8.85 19.95 1.22
C ARG A 40 -10.12 19.50 0.51
N HIS A 41 -10.78 18.44 0.97
CA HIS A 41 -11.93 17.83 0.32
C HIS A 41 -11.64 17.35 -1.11
N GLU A 42 -10.38 16.99 -1.38
CA GLU A 42 -9.95 16.36 -2.63
C GLU A 42 -10.00 14.84 -2.49
N LEU A 43 -10.02 14.13 -3.62
CA LEU A 43 -10.02 12.66 -3.66
C LEU A 43 -8.76 12.11 -2.96
N CYS A 44 -8.99 11.30 -1.92
CA CYS A 44 -7.94 10.77 -1.05
C CYS A 44 -7.36 9.47 -1.60
N VAL A 45 -6.38 9.62 -2.47
CA VAL A 45 -5.60 8.49 -3.00
C VAL A 45 -4.35 8.28 -2.18
N LEU A 46 -4.17 7.07 -1.65
CA LEU A 46 -2.90 6.63 -1.08
C LEU A 46 -2.06 5.95 -2.16
N GLU A 47 -0.84 6.42 -2.35
CA GLU A 47 0.12 5.83 -3.28
C GLU A 47 1.12 4.96 -2.51
N ILE A 48 1.12 3.65 -2.77
CA ILE A 48 2.03 2.69 -2.16
C ILE A 48 3.11 2.34 -3.19
N LEU A 49 4.31 2.88 -2.96
CA LEU A 49 5.49 2.56 -3.76
C LEU A 49 6.17 1.31 -3.23
N LEU A 50 6.25 0.27 -4.06
CA LEU A 50 6.95 -0.97 -3.71
C LEU A 50 8.47 -0.88 -3.96
N ASP A 51 8.95 0.22 -4.53
CA ASP A 51 10.37 0.48 -4.74
C ASP A 51 11.16 0.33 -3.44
N HIS A 52 12.19 -0.51 -3.50
CA HIS A 52 13.06 -0.86 -2.36
C HIS A 52 12.34 -1.45 -1.13
N VAL A 53 11.06 -1.85 -1.23
CA VAL A 53 10.41 -2.66 -0.18
C VAL A 53 11.12 -4.01 -0.10
N LYS A 54 11.39 -4.46 1.12
CA LYS A 54 11.97 -5.77 1.42
C LYS A 54 10.96 -6.64 2.15
N ASP A 55 11.20 -7.94 2.19
CA ASP A 55 10.38 -8.91 2.91
C ASP A 55 10.21 -8.57 4.40
N VAL A 56 11.19 -7.92 5.02
CA VAL A 56 11.10 -7.48 6.42
C VAL A 56 10.03 -6.41 6.66
N ASP A 57 9.70 -5.62 5.63
CA ASP A 57 8.70 -4.55 5.70
C ASP A 57 7.27 -5.09 5.50
N PHE A 58 7.14 -6.34 5.06
CA PHE A 58 5.87 -6.95 4.69
C PHE A 58 4.85 -6.94 5.83
N HIS A 59 5.23 -7.43 7.01
CA HIS A 59 4.27 -7.59 8.12
C HIS A 59 3.66 -6.26 8.59
N PRO A 60 4.46 -5.18 8.81
CA PRO A 60 3.90 -3.87 9.12
C PRO A 60 3.03 -3.28 8.01
N LEU A 61 3.42 -3.44 6.74
CA LEU A 61 2.61 -2.98 5.61
C LEU A 61 1.29 -3.74 5.50
N LEU A 62 1.30 -5.06 5.74
CA LEU A 62 0.10 -5.88 5.72
C LEU A 62 -0.90 -5.46 6.80
N GLU A 63 -0.42 -5.18 8.01
CA GLU A 63 -1.29 -4.76 9.10
C GLU A 63 -1.99 -3.43 8.80
N VAL A 64 -1.34 -2.50 8.13
CA VAL A 64 -1.97 -1.22 7.76
C VAL A 64 -2.88 -1.39 6.56
N THR A 65 -2.45 -2.11 5.52
CA THR A 65 -3.24 -2.30 4.30
C THR A 65 -4.57 -3.01 4.57
N THR A 66 -4.59 -3.99 5.48
CA THR A 66 -5.84 -4.63 5.93
C THR A 66 -6.81 -3.67 6.64
N ARG A 67 -6.32 -2.56 7.20
CA ARG A 67 -7.13 -1.52 7.85
C ARG A 67 -7.58 -0.42 6.89
N ILE A 68 -7.04 -0.38 5.67
CA ILE A 68 -7.38 0.64 4.69
C ILE A 68 -8.86 0.56 4.32
N GLY A 69 -9.44 -0.64 4.21
CA GLY A 69 -10.86 -0.87 3.94
C GLY A 69 -11.78 -0.07 4.87
N ASP A 70 -11.43 -0.01 6.16
CA ASP A 70 -12.21 0.69 7.20
C ASP A 70 -11.82 2.17 7.39
N SER A 71 -10.91 2.70 6.56
CA SER A 71 -10.36 4.06 6.72
C SER A 71 -11.04 5.14 5.88
N GLU A 72 -10.62 6.39 6.06
CA GLU A 72 -11.02 7.55 5.24
C GLU A 72 -10.37 7.59 3.85
N ILE A 73 -9.42 6.69 3.56
CA ILE A 73 -8.81 6.58 2.23
C ILE A 73 -9.89 6.13 1.24
N GLU A 74 -9.96 6.78 0.09
CA GLU A 74 -10.97 6.51 -0.94
C GLU A 74 -10.45 5.56 -2.00
N ALA A 75 -9.16 5.66 -2.34
CA ALA A 75 -8.50 4.82 -3.32
C ALA A 75 -7.04 4.57 -2.97
N VAL A 76 -6.48 3.49 -3.49
CA VAL A 76 -5.08 3.10 -3.33
C VAL A 76 -4.50 2.75 -4.68
N ASP A 77 -3.37 3.36 -5.00
CA ASP A 77 -2.56 3.01 -6.16
C ASP A 77 -1.31 2.28 -5.66
N VAL A 78 -1.04 1.10 -6.19
CA VAL A 78 0.18 0.33 -5.90
C VAL A 78 1.08 0.44 -7.11
N LEU A 79 2.23 1.08 -6.92
CA LEU A 79 3.18 1.38 -7.99
C LEU A 79 4.54 0.76 -7.70
N ASN A 80 5.24 0.40 -8.76
CA ASN A 80 6.61 -0.06 -8.70
C ASN A 80 7.32 0.33 -9.99
N GLU A 81 8.25 1.28 -9.86
CA GLU A 81 8.95 1.90 -10.99
C GLU A 81 10.34 1.27 -11.23
N SER A 82 10.92 0.65 -10.20
CA SER A 82 12.27 0.12 -10.18
C SER A 82 12.34 -1.25 -9.48
N SER A 83 13.56 -1.71 -9.15
CA SER A 83 13.77 -3.02 -8.57
C SER A 83 13.09 -3.17 -7.20
N CYS A 84 12.19 -4.14 -7.08
CA CYS A 84 11.60 -4.54 -5.81
C CYS A 84 12.32 -5.77 -5.24
N ALA A 85 12.64 -5.75 -3.94
CA ALA A 85 13.23 -6.90 -3.25
C ALA A 85 12.18 -7.71 -2.46
N LEU A 86 10.91 -7.33 -2.60
CA LEU A 86 9.77 -8.00 -1.97
C LEU A 86 9.40 -9.23 -2.79
N ASN A 87 9.23 -10.37 -2.12
CA ASN A 87 8.71 -11.58 -2.72
C ASN A 87 7.34 -11.31 -3.39
N GLY A 88 7.13 -11.86 -4.59
CA GLY A 88 5.87 -11.68 -5.30
C GLY A 88 4.66 -12.19 -4.53
N GLU A 89 4.76 -13.28 -3.78
CA GLU A 89 3.66 -13.75 -2.93
C GLU A 89 3.28 -12.71 -1.87
N TYR A 90 4.26 -12.04 -1.27
CA TYR A 90 4.02 -10.97 -0.30
C TYR A 90 3.40 -9.72 -0.94
N ALA A 91 3.90 -9.29 -2.10
CA ALA A 91 3.27 -8.21 -2.85
C ALA A 91 1.81 -8.53 -3.22
N LEU A 92 1.53 -9.78 -3.59
CA LEU A 92 0.19 -10.22 -3.96
C LEU A 92 -0.76 -10.16 -2.76
N VAL A 93 -0.29 -10.59 -1.59
CA VAL A 93 -1.06 -10.52 -0.34
C VAL A 93 -1.32 -9.07 0.06
N LEU A 94 -0.35 -8.16 -0.10
CA LEU A 94 -0.56 -6.72 0.15
C LEU A 94 -1.60 -6.11 -0.79
N ILE A 95 -1.55 -6.45 -2.08
CA ILE A 95 -2.51 -5.93 -3.06
C ILE A 95 -3.91 -6.46 -2.77
N ARG A 96 -4.04 -7.74 -2.38
CA ARG A 96 -5.31 -8.35 -1.99
C ARG A 96 -5.89 -7.78 -0.70
N SER A 97 -5.08 -7.38 0.28
CA SER A 97 -5.59 -6.83 1.54
C SER A 97 -6.23 -5.45 1.37
N ILE A 98 -5.90 -4.73 0.30
CA ILE A 98 -6.47 -3.42 -0.06
C ILE A 98 -7.87 -3.58 -0.69
N ASP A 99 -8.08 -4.71 -1.38
CA ASP A 99 -9.35 -5.16 -1.99
C ASP A 99 -10.14 -4.03 -2.66
N GLN A 100 -11.30 -3.65 -2.11
CA GLN A 100 -12.26 -2.70 -2.70
C GLN A 100 -11.72 -1.28 -2.92
N LYS A 101 -10.64 -0.90 -2.25
CA LYS A 101 -10.05 0.44 -2.39
C LYS A 101 -8.91 0.47 -3.41
N LEU A 102 -8.55 -0.67 -3.98
CA LEU A 102 -7.48 -0.76 -4.96
C LEU A 102 -7.97 -0.17 -6.30
N ARG A 103 -7.27 0.85 -6.80
CA ARG A 103 -7.63 1.58 -8.02
C ARG A 103 -6.65 1.34 -9.15
N ILE A 104 -5.35 1.38 -8.87
CA ILE A 104 -4.29 1.15 -9.86
C ILE A 104 -3.29 0.15 -9.30
N VAL A 105 -2.83 -0.77 -10.15
CA VAL A 105 -1.66 -1.60 -9.90
C VAL A 105 -0.73 -1.48 -11.10
N ASP A 106 0.34 -0.70 -10.96
CA ASP A 106 1.39 -0.58 -11.98
C ASP A 106 2.69 -1.16 -11.45
N LEU A 107 3.01 -2.37 -11.91
CA LEU A 107 4.23 -3.07 -11.55
C LEU A 107 5.10 -3.21 -12.78
N GLN A 108 6.21 -2.45 -12.81
CA GLN A 108 7.16 -2.44 -13.92
C GLN A 108 8.30 -3.45 -13.69
N ASP A 109 8.53 -3.91 -12.47
CA ASP A 109 9.52 -4.94 -12.19
C ASP A 109 9.07 -6.34 -12.67
N LEU A 110 9.92 -6.98 -13.48
CA LEU A 110 9.67 -8.27 -14.11
C LEU A 110 9.77 -9.47 -13.15
N SER A 111 10.23 -9.27 -11.90
CA SER A 111 10.47 -10.35 -10.93
C SER A 111 9.18 -10.87 -10.25
N PHE A 112 8.08 -10.13 -10.34
CA PHE A 112 6.80 -10.51 -9.71
C PHE A 112 6.14 -11.77 -10.30
N GLY A 113 6.66 -12.32 -11.42
CA GLY A 113 6.23 -13.62 -11.94
C GLY A 113 4.84 -13.63 -12.59
N LYS A 114 4.42 -14.81 -13.06
CA LYS A 114 3.19 -14.99 -13.85
C LYS A 114 1.90 -14.70 -13.07
N ASP A 115 1.90 -14.86 -11.75
CA ASP A 115 0.70 -14.68 -10.92
C ASP A 115 0.18 -13.24 -10.92
N PHE A 116 1.05 -12.26 -11.18
CA PHE A 116 0.68 -10.84 -11.32
C PHE A 116 0.09 -10.47 -12.68
N LEU A 117 0.42 -11.21 -13.74
CA LEU A 117 -0.16 -10.98 -15.07
C LEU A 117 -1.68 -11.19 -15.07
N ARG A 118 -2.19 -12.01 -14.14
CA ARG A 118 -3.63 -12.24 -13.95
C ARG A 118 -4.35 -11.03 -13.31
N TYR A 119 -3.64 -10.19 -12.56
CA TYR A 119 -4.18 -8.95 -12.00
C TYR A 119 -4.18 -7.81 -13.02
N LYS A 120 -3.18 -7.73 -13.91
CA LYS A 120 -3.19 -6.76 -15.03
C LYS A 120 -4.43 -6.92 -15.90
N THR A 121 -4.91 -8.14 -16.12
CA THR A 121 -6.13 -8.38 -16.92
C THR A 121 -7.42 -8.02 -16.19
N ALA A 122 -7.47 -8.15 -14.86
CA ALA A 122 -8.64 -7.76 -14.07
C ALA A 122 -8.79 -6.23 -13.95
N PHE A 123 -7.68 -5.48 -13.87
CA PHE A 123 -7.71 -4.01 -13.79
C PHE A 123 -7.99 -3.31 -15.14
N ILE A 124 -7.82 -3.99 -16.27
CA ILE A 124 -8.11 -3.44 -17.62
C ILE A 124 -9.60 -3.58 -17.99
N MET A 125 -10.42 -4.29 -17.20
CA MET A 125 -11.87 -4.37 -17.42
C MET A 125 -12.62 -3.48 -16.42
N HIS A 126 -12.55 -2.16 -16.60
CA HIS A 126 -13.63 -1.27 -16.15
C HIS A 126 -13.76 -0.02 -17.03
#